data_AF-A0A383A021-F1
#
_entry.id   AF-A0A383A021-F1
#
_cell.length_a   1.000
_cell.length_b   1.000
_cell.length_c   1.000
_cell.angle_alpha   90.00
_cell.angle_beta   90.00
_cell.angle_gamma   90.00
#
_symmetry.space_group_name_H-M   'P 1'
#
loop_
_entity.id
_entity.type
_entity.pdbx_description
1 polymer ?
#
loop_
_entity_poly.entity_id
_entity_poly.type
_entity_poly.pdbx_seq_one_letter_code
_entity_poly.pdbx_strand_id
1 'polypeptide(L)'
;MAVEFNVPIFSATQTTRTGFVSTDIGLEDTAESFGLPATADFMFALVSNDELEQLGQMKVKQLKNRYNDPSINRAFIIGVDRSKMRLFDVQQRAQTDLVDANQKDNKEDAYDKFSDFKV
;
A
#
# COMPACT_ATOMS: atom_id res chain seq x y z
N MET A 1 4.64 12.41 -22.72
CA MET A 1 4.26 13.10 -21.45
C MET A 1 5.17 12.77 -20.26
N ALA A 2 4.93 11.77 -19.40
CA ALA A 2 5.76 11.54 -18.20
C ALA A 2 7.26 11.38 -18.53
N VAL A 3 7.57 10.49 -19.48
CA VAL A 3 8.94 10.24 -19.97
C VAL A 3 9.52 11.44 -20.71
N GLU A 4 8.70 12.14 -21.47
CA GLU A 4 9.10 13.23 -22.36
C GLU A 4 9.46 14.51 -21.60
N PHE A 5 8.70 14.84 -20.56
CA PHE A 5 8.92 16.03 -19.75
C PHE A 5 9.69 15.74 -18.45
N ASN A 6 10.03 14.47 -18.19
CA ASN A 6 10.74 14.04 -16.99
C ASN A 6 10.08 14.55 -15.69
N VAL A 7 8.76 14.41 -15.59
CA VAL A 7 7.97 14.82 -14.41
C VAL A 7 7.23 13.62 -13.83
N PRO A 8 7.11 13.53 -12.48
CA PRO A 8 6.29 12.50 -11.87
C PRO A 8 4.82 12.74 -12.22
N ILE A 9 4.15 11.72 -12.73
CA ILE A 9 2.71 11.74 -12.98
C ILE A 9 2.05 10.72 -12.06
N PHE A 10 1.09 11.20 -11.28
CA PHE A 10 0.24 10.38 -10.42
C PHE A 10 -1.20 10.47 -10.90
N SER A 11 -1.85 9.33 -11.05
CA SER A 11 -3.25 9.24 -11.45
C SER A 11 -3.95 8.13 -10.69
N ALA A 12 -5.27 8.26 -10.54
CA ALA A 12 -6.13 7.28 -9.91
C ALA A 12 -7.15 6.77 -10.92
N THR A 13 -7.51 5.50 -10.80
CA THR A 13 -8.51 4.83 -11.64
C THR A 13 -9.44 4.01 -10.75
N GLN A 14 -10.67 3.83 -11.21
CA GLN A 14 -11.66 3.04 -10.48
C GLN A 14 -11.48 1.56 -10.81
N THR A 15 -11.92 0.70 -9.88
CA THR A 15 -12.00 -0.74 -10.13
C THR A 15 -13.24 -1.09 -10.95
N THR A 16 -13.21 -2.21 -11.66
CA THR A 16 -14.38 -2.81 -12.32
C THR A 16 -15.44 -3.20 -11.28
N ARG A 17 -16.67 -3.52 -11.73
CA ARG A 17 -17.73 -4.01 -10.84
C ARG A 17 -17.35 -5.29 -10.11
N THR A 18 -16.54 -6.16 -10.72
CA THR A 18 -16.06 -7.39 -10.09
C THR A 18 -14.99 -7.08 -9.06
N GLY A 19 -14.04 -6.18 -9.39
CA GLY A 19 -13.03 -5.72 -8.46
C GLY A 19 -13.63 -5.02 -7.23
N PHE A 20 -14.71 -4.24 -7.40
CA PHE A 20 -15.36 -3.51 -6.30
C PHE A 20 -15.80 -4.40 -5.12
N VAL A 21 -16.16 -5.66 -5.38
CA VAL A 21 -16.63 -6.60 -4.34
C VAL A 21 -15.49 -7.49 -3.82
N SER A 22 -14.33 -7.46 -4.48
CA SER A 22 -13.18 -8.30 -4.15
C SER A 22 -12.28 -7.65 -3.12
N THR A 23 -11.77 -8.45 -2.18
CA THR A 23 -10.67 -8.06 -1.28
C THR A 23 -9.29 -8.31 -1.90
N ASP A 24 -9.25 -9.03 -3.03
CA ASP A 24 -8.05 -9.38 -3.77
C ASP A 24 -8.08 -8.76 -5.16
N ILE A 25 -7.64 -7.50 -5.25
CA ILE A 25 -7.60 -6.73 -6.50
C ILE A 25 -6.38 -7.12 -7.34
N GLY A 26 -6.60 -7.37 -8.62
CA GLY A 26 -5.56 -7.60 -9.64
C GLY A 26 -5.34 -6.39 -10.56
N LEU A 27 -4.43 -6.52 -11.53
CA LEU A 27 -4.22 -5.50 -12.57
C LEU A 27 -5.39 -5.45 -13.56
N GLU A 28 -6.01 -6.61 -13.77
CA GLU A 28 -7.18 -6.84 -14.61
C GLU A 28 -8.46 -6.15 -14.11
N ASP A 29 -8.49 -5.77 -12.83
CA ASP A 29 -9.65 -5.12 -12.22
C ASP A 29 -9.68 -3.61 -12.46
N THR A 30 -8.85 -3.07 -13.35
CA THR A 30 -8.84 -1.64 -13.71
C THR A 30 -9.98 -1.30 -14.68
N ALA A 31 -10.85 -0.35 -14.32
CA ALA A 31 -12.05 -0.05 -15.12
C ALA A 31 -11.78 0.71 -16.43
N GLU A 32 -10.77 1.57 -16.46
CA GLU A 32 -10.53 2.48 -17.60
C GLU A 32 -9.94 1.75 -18.81
N SER A 33 -8.92 0.92 -18.60
CA SER A 33 -8.27 0.19 -19.68
C SER A 33 -7.33 -0.88 -19.15
N PHE A 34 -7.30 -2.02 -19.85
CA PHE A 34 -6.27 -3.05 -19.65
C PHE A 34 -4.86 -2.56 -20.02
N GLY A 35 -4.75 -1.53 -20.87
CA GLY A 35 -3.45 -0.97 -21.29
C GLY A 35 -2.81 -0.06 -20.24
N LEU A 36 -3.59 0.45 -19.28
CA LEU A 36 -3.10 1.40 -18.27
C LEU A 36 -2.11 0.74 -17.29
N PRO A 37 -2.37 -0.48 -16.78
CA PRO A 37 -1.36 -1.27 -16.08
C PRO A 37 -0.07 -1.49 -16.86
N ALA A 38 -0.13 -1.59 -18.20
CA ALA A 38 1.05 -1.86 -19.02
C ALA A 38 2.01 -0.65 -19.07
N THR A 39 1.46 0.57 -19.09
CA THR A 39 2.25 1.81 -19.16
C THR A 39 2.72 2.28 -17.79
N ALA A 40 2.00 1.96 -16.71
CA ALA A 40 2.38 2.34 -15.35
C ALA A 40 3.69 1.68 -14.89
N ASP A 41 4.52 2.46 -14.19
CA ASP A 41 5.74 2.00 -13.52
C ASP A 41 5.45 1.41 -12.12
N PHE A 42 4.53 2.04 -11.41
CA PHE A 42 4.11 1.66 -10.05
C PHE A 42 2.59 1.72 -9.97
N MET A 43 1.99 0.69 -9.40
CA MET A 43 0.55 0.61 -9.21
C MET A 43 0.23 -0.09 -7.90
N PHE A 44 -0.69 0.47 -7.14
CA PHE A 44 -1.20 -0.09 -5.90
C PHE A 44 -2.71 0.07 -5.83
N ALA A 45 -3.36 -0.85 -5.14
CA ALA A 45 -4.77 -0.80 -4.80
C ALA A 45 -4.94 -0.41 -3.34
N LEU A 46 -5.97 0.39 -3.08
CA LEU A 46 -6.47 0.68 -1.75
C LEU A 46 -7.71 -0.20 -1.53
N VAL A 47 -7.68 -1.03 -0.50
CA VAL A 47 -8.75 -1.99 -0.18
C VAL A 47 -9.21 -1.74 1.25
N SER A 48 -10.52 -1.54 1.43
CA SER A 48 -11.17 -1.43 2.73
C SER A 48 -12.34 -2.40 2.75
N ASN A 49 -12.33 -3.35 3.66
CA ASN A 49 -13.49 -4.18 3.96
C ASN A 49 -14.16 -3.69 5.26
N ASP A 50 -15.30 -4.27 5.61
CA ASP A 50 -16.08 -3.84 6.79
C ASP A 50 -15.26 -3.95 8.09
N GLU A 51 -14.40 -4.96 8.22
CA GLU A 51 -13.55 -5.17 9.40
C GLU A 51 -12.47 -4.06 9.52
N LEU A 52 -11.76 -3.77 8.43
CA LEU A 52 -10.76 -2.70 8.39
C LEU A 52 -11.42 -1.33 8.60
N GLU A 53 -12.61 -1.12 8.04
CA GLU A 53 -13.34 0.13 8.21
C GLU A 53 -13.75 0.36 9.68
N GLN A 54 -14.21 -0.69 10.37
CA GLN A 54 -14.52 -0.62 11.81
C GLN A 54 -13.29 -0.29 12.66
N LEU A 55 -12.11 -0.77 12.25
CA LEU A 55 -10.84 -0.50 12.93
C LEU A 55 -10.23 0.85 12.52
N GLY A 56 -10.84 1.58 11.58
CA GLY A 56 -10.28 2.81 11.03
C GLY A 56 -8.97 2.54 10.29
N GLN A 57 -8.90 1.46 9.52
CA GLN A 57 -7.73 0.99 8.79
C GLN A 57 -8.06 0.77 7.31
N MET A 58 -7.01 0.70 6.48
CA MET A 58 -7.10 0.42 5.06
C MET A 58 -5.88 -0.39 4.63
N LYS A 59 -6.08 -1.38 3.76
CA LYS A 59 -5.02 -2.19 3.19
C LYS A 59 -4.51 -1.54 1.91
N VAL A 60 -3.21 -1.38 1.80
CA VAL A 60 -2.52 -0.99 0.57
C VAL A 60 -1.89 -2.24 -0.02
N LYS A 61 -2.32 -2.63 -1.22
CA LYS A 61 -1.76 -3.79 -1.95
C LYS A 61 -0.96 -3.29 -3.14
N GLN A 62 0.31 -3.64 -3.22
CA GLN A 62 1.12 -3.34 -4.40
C GLN A 62 0.74 -4.30 -5.53
N LEU A 63 0.32 -3.76 -6.67
CA LEU A 63 -0.04 -4.55 -7.86
C LEU A 63 1.11 -4.64 -8.85
N LYS A 64 1.91 -3.58 -8.97
CA LYS A 64 3.04 -3.51 -9.88
C LYS A 64 4.14 -2.61 -9.36
N ASN A 65 5.38 -3.03 -9.56
CA ASN A 65 6.55 -2.18 -9.42
C ASN A 65 7.57 -2.61 -10.49
N ARG A 66 7.89 -1.71 -11.41
CA ARG A 66 8.83 -1.97 -12.51
C ARG A 66 10.30 -1.96 -12.05
N TYR A 67 10.59 -1.33 -10.91
CA TYR A 67 11.96 -1.07 -10.43
C TYR A 67 12.36 -1.90 -9.20
N ASN A 68 11.45 -2.68 -8.62
CA ASN A 68 11.74 -3.55 -7.48
C ASN A 68 10.88 -4.82 -7.51
N ASP A 69 11.30 -5.87 -6.79
CA ASP A 69 10.55 -7.12 -6.71
C ASP A 69 9.19 -6.91 -6.03
N PRO A 70 8.05 -7.18 -6.72
CA PRO A 70 6.71 -7.06 -6.14
C PRO A 70 6.41 -8.02 -4.98
N SER A 71 7.23 -9.06 -4.80
CA SER A 71 7.09 -10.03 -3.71
C SER A 71 7.55 -9.47 -2.35
N ILE A 72 8.34 -8.40 -2.34
CA ILE A 72 8.77 -7.71 -1.12
C ILE A 72 7.72 -6.65 -0.76
N ASN A 73 7.11 -6.74 0.43
CA ASN A 73 6.04 -5.84 0.91
C ASN A 73 4.77 -5.83 0.03
N ARG A 74 4.28 -7.01 -0.35
CA ARG A 74 3.14 -7.17 -1.26
C ARG A 74 1.86 -6.46 -0.80
N ALA A 75 1.64 -6.36 0.51
CA ALA A 75 0.58 -5.55 1.09
C ALA A 75 0.96 -5.08 2.51
N PHE A 76 0.44 -3.93 2.91
CA PHE A 76 0.57 -3.40 4.26
C PHE A 76 -0.69 -2.64 4.66
N ILE A 77 -0.84 -2.34 5.95
CA ILE A 77 -2.03 -1.66 6.48
C ILE A 77 -1.64 -0.26 6.92
N ILE A 78 -2.50 0.70 6.63
CA ILE A 78 -2.41 2.08 7.12
C ILE A 78 -3.66 2.43 7.92
N GLY A 79 -3.49 3.23 8.96
CA GLY A 79 -4.59 3.78 9.75
C GLY A 79 -5.18 5.01 9.08
N VAL A 80 -6.48 5.21 9.25
CA VAL A 80 -7.24 6.33 8.69
C VAL A 80 -8.09 6.98 9.79
N ASP A 81 -7.70 8.20 10.20
CA ASP A 81 -8.55 9.08 10.99
C ASP A 81 -9.54 9.79 10.06
N ARG A 82 -10.76 9.25 9.95
CA ARG A 82 -11.82 9.77 9.08
C ARG A 82 -12.34 11.14 9.48
N SER A 83 -12.21 11.52 10.75
CA SER A 83 -12.64 12.84 11.22
C SER A 83 -11.75 13.96 10.68
N LYS A 84 -10.47 13.64 10.43
CA LYS A 84 -9.46 14.60 9.95
C LYS A 84 -8.94 14.29 8.54
N MET A 85 -9.39 13.20 7.94
CA MET A 85 -8.87 12.65 6.68
C MET A 85 -7.35 12.48 6.73
N ARG A 86 -6.82 11.91 7.82
CA ARG A 86 -5.38 11.73 8.03
C ARG A 86 -4.99 10.26 8.05
N LEU A 87 -3.91 9.96 7.34
CA LEU A 87 -3.28 8.64 7.38
C LEU A 87 -2.27 8.60 8.53
N PHE A 88 -2.18 7.46 9.22
CA PHE A 88 -1.20 7.22 10.28
C PHE A 88 -0.66 5.80 10.22
N ASP A 89 0.55 5.59 10.75
CA ASP A 89 1.18 4.29 10.79
C ASP A 89 0.56 3.41 11.88
N VAL A 90 0.21 2.18 11.51
CA VAL A 90 -0.27 1.17 12.47
C VAL A 90 0.95 0.40 13.00
N GLN A 91 0.98 0.09 14.30
CA GLN A 91 2.11 -0.61 14.91
C GLN A 91 2.36 -1.99 14.25
N GLN A 92 3.63 -2.27 13.92
CA GLN A 92 4.09 -3.46 13.19
C GLN A 92 3.61 -4.79 13.81
N ARG A 93 3.47 -4.85 15.15
CA ARG A 93 3.00 -6.07 15.84
C ARG A 93 1.62 -6.54 15.41
N ALA A 94 0.75 -5.61 14.98
CA ALA A 94 -0.58 -5.93 14.45
C ALA A 94 -0.57 -6.29 12.96
N GLN A 95 0.55 -6.11 12.26
CA GLN A 95 0.69 -6.46 10.84
C GLN A 95 1.25 -7.89 10.63
N THR A 96 1.86 -8.49 11.65
CA THR A 96 2.56 -9.79 11.57
C THR A 96 1.73 -10.92 10.96
N ASP A 97 0.42 -10.94 11.18
CA ASP A 97 -0.47 -12.01 10.69
C ASP A 97 -0.93 -11.81 9.22
N LEU A 98 -0.71 -10.64 8.63
CA LEU A 98 -1.22 -10.28 7.30
C LEU A 98 -0.12 -10.00 6.26
N VAL A 99 1.13 -9.80 6.69
CA VAL A 99 2.27 -9.62 5.77
C VAL A 99 2.94 -10.96 5.51
N ASP A 100 2.49 -11.65 4.46
CA ASP A 100 2.98 -12.98 4.07
C ASP A 100 4.30 -12.90 3.28
N ALA A 101 5.29 -12.21 3.86
CA ALA A 101 6.63 -12.11 3.33
C ALA A 101 7.63 -12.40 4.45
N ASN A 102 8.60 -13.26 4.16
CA ASN A 102 9.76 -13.65 4.96
C ASN A 102 10.65 -12.45 5.39
N GLN A 103 10.08 -11.42 6.03
CA GLN A 103 10.83 -10.36 6.66
C GLN A 103 11.38 -10.91 7.96
N LYS A 104 12.65 -11.31 7.92
CA LYS A 104 13.43 -11.42 9.14
C LYS A 104 13.46 -10.03 9.78
N ASP A 105 12.84 -9.91 10.94
CA ASP A 105 12.89 -8.74 11.81
C ASP A 105 14.35 -8.32 12.03
N ASN A 106 14.80 -7.37 11.22
CA ASN A 106 16.05 -6.64 11.44
C ASN A 106 15.73 -5.15 11.29
N LYS A 107 14.90 -4.65 12.19
CA LYS A 107 14.91 -3.23 12.52
C LYS A 107 15.12 -3.15 14.03
N GLU A 108 16.37 -3.06 14.43
CA GLU A 108 16.72 -2.47 15.72
C GLU A 108 15.98 -1.13 15.80
N ASP A 109 15.14 -0.99 16.84
CA ASP A 109 14.39 0.22 17.11
C ASP A 109 15.36 1.41 17.14
N ALA A 110 15.29 2.26 16.10
CA ALA A 110 16.14 3.43 15.98
C ALA A 110 15.97 4.41 17.16
N TYR A 111 14.89 4.25 17.94
CA TYR A 111 14.63 4.99 19.17
C TYR A 111 15.49 4.53 20.36
N ASP A 112 15.90 3.27 20.43
CA ASP A 112 16.73 2.78 21.54
C ASP A 112 18.17 3.30 21.46
N LYS A 113 18.69 3.56 20.25
CA LYS A 113 20.04 4.13 20.05
C LYS A 113 20.22 5.56 20.58
N PHE A 114 19.14 6.29 20.84
CA PHE A 114 19.20 7.66 21.38
C PHE A 114 18.83 7.75 22.87
N SER A 115 18.43 6.63 23.48
CA SER A 115 18.12 6.58 24.92
C SER A 115 19.36 6.68 25.82
N ASP A 116 20.54 6.43 25.27
CA ASP A 116 21.81 6.49 26.01
C ASP A 116 22.45 7.89 26.00
N PHE A 117 21.83 8.87 25.34
CA PHE A 117 22.23 10.27 25.45
C PHE A 117 21.51 10.91 26.64
N LYS A 118 22.05 10.70 27.84
CA LYS A 118 21.64 11.45 29.03
C LYS A 118 22.07 12.92 28.90
N VAL A 119 21.10 13.83 29.06
CA VAL A 119 21.34 15.25 29.42
C VAL A 119 21.60 15.34 30.92
#